data_AF-A0A3E0WT58-F1
#
_entry.id   AF-A0A3E0WT58-F1
#
_cell.length_a   1.000
_cell.length_b   1.000
_cell.length_c   1.000
_cell.angle_alpha   90.00
_cell.angle_beta   90.00
_cell.angle_gamma   90.00
#
_symmetry.space_group_name_H-M   'P 1'
#
loop_
_entity.id
_entity.type
_entity.pdbx_description
1 polymer ?
#
loop_
_entity_poly.entity_id
_entity_poly.type
_entity_poly.pdbx_seq_one_letter_code
_entity_poly.pdbx_strand_id
1 'polypeptide(L)' 'MLKPIIKLETNEYAAGQVDEIKLIIGDLHFRKQITCERDLALADRLAAEFGTEVLDCRRGRE' A
#
# COMPACT_ATOMS: atom_id res chain seq x y z
N MET A 1 -1.43 9.38 19.23
CA MET A 1 -0.69 8.89 18.05
C MET A 1 -1.68 8.67 16.92
N LEU A 2 -1.44 9.26 15.74
CA LEU A 2 -2.23 8.97 14.55
C LEU A 2 -1.90 7.54 14.09
N LYS A 3 -2.92 6.70 13.88
CA LYS A 3 -2.70 5.34 13.42
C LYS A 3 -2.31 5.35 11.94
N PRO A 4 -1.22 4.66 11.54
CA PRO A 4 -0.87 4.48 10.14
C PRO A 4 -1.96 3.74 9.37
N ILE A 5 -2.11 4.11 8.10
CA ILE A 5 -2.91 3.37 7.13
C ILE A 5 -1.98 2.83 6.07
N ILE A 6 -2.04 1.52 5.81
CA ILE A 6 -1.35 0.86 4.70
C ILE A 6 -2.41 0.45 3.70
N LYS A 7 -2.28 0.94 2.47
CA LYS A 7 -3.19 0.60 1.36
C LYS A 7 -2.42 -0.04 0.22
N LEU A 8 -3.04 -1.02 -0.43
CA LEU A 8 -2.67 -1.43 -1.77
C LEU A 8 -3.64 -0.72 -2.73
N GLU A 9 -3.16 0.05 -3.68
CA GLU A 9 -4.02 0.79 -4.64
C GLU A 9 -3.51 0.61 -6.07
N THR A 10 -4.43 0.49 -7.04
CA THR A 10 -4.08 0.55 -8.46
C THR A 10 -4.14 2.00 -8.92
N ASN A 11 -3.01 2.57 -9.31
CA ASN A 11 -2.91 3.93 -9.84
C ASN A 11 -2.74 3.93 -11.36
N GLU A 12 -3.36 4.91 -12.03
CA GLU A 12 -3.28 5.08 -13.48
C GLU A 12 -2.27 6.21 -13.79
N TYR A 13 -1.22 5.85 -14.51
CA TYR A 13 -0.22 6.79 -15.02
C TYR A 13 -0.31 6.86 -16.55
N ALA A 14 0.32 7.88 -17.16
CA ALA A 14 0.40 8.00 -18.62
C ALA A 14 1.03 6.76 -19.29
N ALA A 15 1.89 6.04 -18.56
CA ALA A 15 2.56 4.82 -19.02
C ALA A 15 1.75 3.52 -18.77
N GLY A 16 0.59 3.60 -18.11
CA GLY A 16 -0.24 2.46 -17.78
C GLY A 16 -0.66 2.39 -16.31
N GLN A 17 -1.30 1.28 -15.95
CA GLN A 17 -1.76 1.00 -14.58
C GLN A 17 -0.66 0.31 -13.77
N VAL A 18 -0.49 0.73 -12.51
CA VAL A 18 0.49 0.16 -11.59
C VAL A 18 -0.14 -0.01 -10.21
N ASP A 19 0.06 -1.18 -9.62
CA ASP A 19 -0.31 -1.42 -8.22
C ASP A 19 0.77 -0.85 -7.29
N GLU A 20 0.35 -0.20 -6.20
CA GLU A 20 1.24 0.49 -5.27
C GLU A 20 0.86 0.20 -3.81
N ILE A 21 1.88 0.12 -2.96
CA ILE A 21 1.75 0.23 -1.51
C ILE A 21 1.77 1.71 -1.16
N LYS A 22 0.83 2.15 -0.33
CA LYS A 22 0.75 3.51 0.21
C LYS A 22 0.66 3.46 1.72
N LEU A 23 1.66 4.03 2.38
CA LEU A 23 1.70 4.21 3.83
C LEU A 23 1.42 5.68 4.15
N ILE A 24 0.45 5.92 5.04
CA ILE A 24 0.03 7.25 5.48
C ILE A 24 0.19 7.34 6.99
N ILE A 25 1.05 8.23 7.48
CA ILE A 25 1.29 8.50 8.92
C ILE A 25 1.19 10.00 9.16
N GLY A 26 0.02 10.49 9.59
CA GLY A 26 -0.23 11.93 9.67
C GLY A 26 0.01 12.59 8.31
N ASP A 27 0.94 13.55 8.26
CA ASP A 27 1.32 14.26 7.03
C ASP A 27 2.40 13.54 6.21
N LEU A 28 2.91 12.40 6.69
CA LEU A 28 3.91 11.60 5.97
C LEU A 28 3.20 10.61 5.04
N HIS A 29 3.57 10.67 3.76
CA HIS A 29 3.09 9.75 2.74
C HIS A 29 4.27 9.06 2.07
N PHE A 30 4.26 7.73 2.09
CA PHE A 30 5.21 6.90 1.35
C PHE A 30 4.47 6.08 0.31
N ARG A 31 5.04 5.96 -0.89
CA ARG A 31 4.51 5.12 -1.97
C ARG A 31 5.60 4.24 -2.55
N LYS A 32 5.23 3.00 -2.87
CA LYS A 32 6.11 2.05 -3.55
C LYS A 32 5.31 1.22 -4.55
N GLN A 33 5.79 1.12 -5.78
CA GLN A 33 5.24 0.19 -6.77
C GLN A 33 5.40 -1.26 -6.32
N ILE A 34 4.39 -2.07 -6.59
CA ILE A 34 4.37 -3.51 -6.37
C ILE A 34 4.82 -4.16 -7.67
N THR A 35 6.02 -4.71 -7.66
CA THR A 35 6.60 -5.38 -8.85
C THR A 35 6.79 -6.88 -8.63
N CYS A 36 6.67 -7.34 -7.38
CA CYS A 36 6.79 -8.75 -7.02
C CYS A 36 6.07 -9.08 -5.70
N GLU A 37 5.89 -10.37 -5.40
CA GLU A 37 5.25 -10.84 -4.17
C GLU A 37 5.96 -10.38 -2.89
N ARG A 38 7.27 -10.14 -2.95
CA ARG A 38 8.04 -9.62 -1.81
C ARG A 38 7.55 -8.26 -1.34
N ASP A 39 6.97 -7.47 -2.24
CA ASP A 39 6.38 -6.18 -1.93
C ASP A 39 5.06 -6.34 -1.17
N LEU A 40 4.26 -7.35 -1.50
CA LEU A 40 3.05 -7.68 -0.73
C LEU A 40 3.43 -8.10 0.70
N ALA A 41 4.44 -8.96 0.83
CA ALA A 41 4.96 -9.35 2.13
C ALA A 41 5.60 -8.17 2.91
N LEU A 42 6.02 -7.09 2.23
CA LEU A 42 6.44 -5.85 2.89
C LEU A 42 5.24 -5.12 3.49
N ALA A 43 4.11 -5.01 2.76
CA ALA A 43 2.89 -4.38 3.28
C ALA A 43 2.39 -5.09 4.54
N ASP A 44 2.38 -6.43 4.55
CA ASP A 44 1.97 -7.23 5.70
C ASP A 44 2.89 -7.03 6.91
N ARG A 45 4.22 -6.98 6.68
CA ARG A 45 5.20 -6.72 7.73
C ARG A 45 5.04 -5.32 8.33
N LEU A 46 4.83 -4.31 7.50
CA LEU A 46 4.57 -2.95 7.97
C LEU A 46 3.26 -2.90 8.77
N ALA A 47 2.23 -3.62 8.34
CA ALA A 47 0.95 -3.69 9.04
C ALA A 47 1.11 -4.30 10.44
N ALA A 48 1.84 -5.41 10.54
CA ALA A 48 2.18 -6.03 11.81
C ALA A 48 3.02 -5.12 12.72
N GLU A 49 4.06 -4.46 12.18
CA GLU A 49 4.93 -3.54 12.93
C GLU A 49 4.17 -2.37 13.52
N PHE A 50 3.23 -1.81 12.77
CA PHE A 50 2.44 -0.67 13.21
C PHE A 50 1.12 -1.04 13.91
N GLY A 51 0.80 -2.32 14.05
CA GLY A 51 -0.47 -2.78 14.62
C GLY A 51 -1.69 -2.26 13.86
N THR A 52 -1.62 -2.29 12.53
CA THR A 52 -2.70 -1.87 11.61
C THR A 52 -2.99 -3.00 10.61
N GLU A 53 -4.00 -2.81 9.76
CA GLU A 53 -4.36 -3.76 8.70
C GLU A 53 -3.97 -3.21 7.33
N VAL A 54 -3.74 -4.12 6.38
CA VAL A 54 -3.57 -3.77 4.97
C VAL A 54 -4.94 -3.64 4.33
N LEU A 55 -5.24 -2.47 3.79
CA LEU A 55 -6.45 -2.22 3.02
C LEU A 55 -6.16 -2.43 1.53
N ASP A 56 -6.67 -3.53 0.95
CA ASP A 56 -6.56 -3.76 -0.49
C ASP A 56 -7.68 -3.04 -1.25
N CYS A 57 -7.31 -1.98 -1.98
CA CYS A 57 -8.19 -1.19 -2.84
C CYS A 57 -7.81 -1.34 -4.33
N ARG A 58 -7.05 -2.37 -4.69
CA ARG A 58 -6.67 -2.61 -6.09
C ARG A 58 -7.90 -2.96 -6.93
N ARG A 59 -7.92 -2.49 -8.18
CA ARG A 59 -9.05 -2.74 -9.10
C ARG A 59 -9.08 -4.22 -9.52
N GLY A 60 -10.28 -4.80 -9.59
CA GLY A 60 -10.50 -6.15 -10.14
C GLY A 60 -10.33 -7.32 -9.15
N ARG A 61 -10.37 -7.07 -7.84
CA ARG A 61 -10.35 -8.09 -6.78
C ARG A 61 -11.59 -8.06 -5.87
N GLU A 62 -12.75 -7.73 -6.44
CA GLU A 62 -14.06 -7.90 -5.78
C GLU A 62 -14.48 -9.38 -5.73
#